data_AF-A0A250IVT1-F1
#
_entry.id   AF-A0A250IVT1-F1
#
_cell.length_a   1.000
_cell.length_b   1.000
_cell.length_c   1.000
_cell.angle_alpha   90.00
_cell.angle_beta   90.00
_cell.angle_gamma   90.00
#
_symmetry.space_group_name_H-M   'P 1'
#
loop_
_entity.id
_entity.type
_entity.pdbx_description
1 polymer ?
#
loop_
_entity_poly.entity_id
_entity_poly.type
_entity_poly.pdbx_seq_one_letter_code
_entity_poly.pdbx_strand_id
1 'polypeptide(L)'
;MTFSSRFNPVAVVLALALGGMTQAAPRRAVLASGDCKDAALSSQTKALHDTLSARAGESVLTPTDFAERLFPPPTGSLADIQRQFEAARGQFYEARYTRAAQALGEVLEQVVRLPVGETRWKLFVDTWLLQGMTQRALGRVKESDDAFLNVLRLDAQYQLDPDYYTPSTRQAFDKLRRELARARKVRLSVKSTVLSSEVFLDGRSVGQTPLTLEVPPGTYALTLKKGDAVSFPRQFSVQGEETPVHVDLAYEGAVSATPFPCLATPEEGGEQGLSHAVRLGGTLGVEEVIVVRLEGASNGPKWLAATVLNVEGGQKLREGGFKTRGLDAPTESLSALVDFITTGKEQPSVVVAQPNLQPPWEAPLTPTVSATEPVASGPSATRVVSYVTLGVGVAALAAAGGVRLSAEQEWAELQRGHLNENGRVEADDVTGRQLVGQLSRKGQLLTGLLIGSGAALATGAVLFLVSPSPRSAPAVSVDVTAGPGGAGASLSGTF
;
A
#
# COMPACT_ATOMS: atom_id res chain seq x y z
N MET A 1 -33.86 22.21 -61.57
CA MET A 1 -34.89 22.10 -60.51
C MET A 1 -34.17 22.27 -59.19
N THR A 2 -34.27 23.48 -58.62
CA THR A 2 -33.58 23.88 -57.38
C THR A 2 -34.52 24.76 -56.57
N PHE A 3 -34.62 24.40 -55.29
CA PHE A 3 -34.93 25.21 -54.10
C PHE A 3 -36.29 25.92 -53.90
N SER A 4 -36.82 25.67 -52.69
CA SER A 4 -37.40 26.63 -51.72
C SER A 4 -38.79 26.17 -51.27
N SER A 5 -38.89 25.52 -50.10
CA SER A 5 -39.11 26.10 -48.77
C SER A 5 -40.57 26.52 -48.50
N ARG A 6 -41.14 25.96 -47.43
CA ARG A 6 -42.03 26.56 -46.40
C ARG A 6 -42.72 25.41 -45.64
N PHE A 7 -42.20 25.09 -44.47
CA PHE A 7 -42.74 25.49 -43.16
C PHE A 7 -44.08 24.81 -42.83
N ASN A 8 -44.03 23.82 -41.93
CA ASN A 8 -45.15 23.46 -41.08
C ASN A 8 -44.64 23.23 -39.65
N PRO A 9 -45.38 23.67 -38.62
CA PRO A 9 -44.82 23.92 -37.30
C PRO A 9 -44.66 22.66 -36.47
N VAL A 10 -43.62 22.73 -35.65
CA VAL A 10 -43.17 21.76 -34.68
C VAL A 10 -44.27 21.48 -33.65
N ALA A 11 -44.74 20.23 -33.60
CA ALA A 11 -45.31 19.66 -32.39
C ALA A 11 -44.15 19.05 -31.58
N VAL A 12 -43.66 19.78 -30.58
CA VAL A 12 -42.73 19.23 -29.59
C VAL A 12 -43.53 18.29 -28.70
N VAL A 13 -43.48 16.99 -29.00
CA VAL A 13 -43.80 15.96 -28.01
C VAL A 13 -42.55 15.83 -27.14
N LEU A 14 -42.56 16.53 -26.01
CA LEU A 14 -41.54 16.41 -24.98
C LEU A 14 -41.76 15.05 -24.28
N ALA A 15 -41.17 14.00 -24.84
CA ALA A 15 -41.03 12.73 -24.15
C ALA A 15 -40.04 12.94 -23.00
N LEU A 16 -40.57 13.17 -21.79
CA LEU A 16 -39.86 13.03 -20.54
C LEU A 16 -39.43 11.56 -20.41
N ALA A 17 -38.32 11.20 -21.05
CA ALA A 17 -37.54 10.06 -20.64
C ALA A 17 -36.91 10.41 -19.29
N LEU A 18 -37.64 10.11 -18.21
CA LEU A 18 -37.02 9.75 -16.93
C LEU A 18 -36.23 8.46 -17.18
N GLY A 19 -35.10 8.59 -17.88
CA GLY A 19 -34.03 7.63 -17.77
C GLY A 19 -33.59 7.70 -16.32
N GLY A 20 -34.11 6.79 -15.49
CA GLY A 20 -33.46 6.49 -14.23
C GLY A 20 -32.01 6.24 -14.59
N MET A 21 -31.12 7.14 -14.16
CA MET A 21 -29.70 6.87 -14.17
C MET A 21 -29.56 5.66 -13.25
N THR A 22 -29.58 4.46 -13.83
CA THR A 22 -29.02 3.29 -13.19
C THR A 22 -27.54 3.62 -13.09
N GLN A 23 -27.19 4.34 -12.03
CA GLN A 23 -25.82 4.64 -11.68
C GLN A 23 -25.18 3.28 -11.50
N ALA A 24 -24.34 2.90 -12.47
CA ALA A 24 -23.64 1.64 -12.41
C ALA A 24 -22.92 1.59 -11.06
N ALA A 25 -23.00 0.46 -10.36
CA ALA A 25 -22.29 0.34 -9.10
C ALA A 25 -20.80 0.63 -9.33
N PRO A 26 -20.14 1.34 -8.41
CA PRO A 26 -18.74 1.67 -8.56
C PRO A 26 -17.91 0.39 -8.66
N ARG A 27 -16.81 0.45 -9.41
CA ARG A 27 -15.86 -0.68 -9.44
C ARG A 27 -15.12 -0.73 -8.11
N ARG A 28 -15.24 -1.84 -7.39
CA ARG A 28 -14.69 -2.03 -6.04
C ARG A 28 -13.55 -3.05 -6.02
N ALA A 29 -12.55 -2.83 -5.17
CA ALA A 29 -11.62 -3.88 -4.76
C ALA A 29 -11.76 -4.13 -3.26
N VAL A 30 -11.72 -5.40 -2.83
CA VAL A 30 -11.68 -5.78 -1.41
C VAL A 30 -10.29 -6.29 -1.11
N LEU A 31 -9.64 -5.75 -0.08
CA LEU A 31 -8.32 -6.17 0.36
C LEU A 31 -8.18 -6.10 1.87
N ALA A 32 -7.34 -6.97 2.40
CA ALA A 32 -6.99 -6.95 3.81
C ALA A 32 -5.88 -5.92 4.09
N SER A 33 -5.83 -5.36 5.29
CA SER A 33 -4.71 -4.52 5.75
C SER A 33 -4.29 -4.97 7.14
N GLY A 34 -3.03 -5.38 7.30
CA GLY A 34 -2.50 -5.93 8.55
C GLY A 34 -1.37 -6.93 8.31
N ASP A 35 -1.27 -7.97 9.13
CA ASP A 35 -0.36 -9.09 8.88
C ASP A 35 -0.93 -10.01 7.79
N CYS A 36 -0.38 -9.95 6.58
CA CYS A 36 -0.81 -10.79 5.46
C CYS A 36 -0.55 -12.29 5.66
N LYS A 37 0.21 -12.68 6.69
CA LYS A 37 0.40 -14.09 7.09
C LYS A 37 -0.69 -14.57 8.05
N ASP A 38 -1.53 -13.67 8.60
CA ASP A 38 -2.66 -14.06 9.46
C ASP A 38 -3.77 -14.72 8.62
N ALA A 39 -3.93 -16.02 8.81
CA ALA A 39 -4.97 -16.81 8.16
C ALA A 39 -6.38 -16.29 8.45
N ALA A 40 -6.65 -15.81 9.66
CA ALA A 40 -7.96 -15.27 10.04
C ALA A 40 -8.29 -13.98 9.30
N LEU A 41 -7.29 -13.11 9.10
CA LEU A 41 -7.46 -11.87 8.34
C LEU A 41 -7.80 -12.19 6.88
N SER A 42 -7.05 -13.11 6.26
CA SER A 42 -7.30 -13.50 4.88
C SER A 42 -8.64 -14.23 4.68
N SER A 43 -9.04 -15.10 5.62
CA SER A 43 -10.30 -15.86 5.53
C SER A 43 -11.51 -14.94 5.69
N GLN A 44 -11.48 -14.01 6.64
CA GLN A 44 -12.58 -13.06 6.87
C GLN A 44 -12.69 -12.02 5.75
N THR A 45 -11.56 -11.57 5.20
CA THR A 45 -11.55 -10.70 4.01
C THR A 45 -12.16 -11.42 2.81
N LYS A 46 -11.81 -12.69 2.59
CA LYS A 46 -12.41 -13.53 1.54
C LYS A 46 -13.92 -13.68 1.76
N ALA A 47 -14.38 -13.97 2.98
CA ALA A 47 -15.80 -14.12 3.28
C ALA A 47 -16.59 -12.82 3.00
N LEU A 48 -16.00 -11.66 3.32
CA LEU A 48 -16.58 -10.34 2.98
C LEU A 48 -16.66 -10.15 1.46
N HIS A 49 -15.59 -10.46 0.73
CA HIS A 49 -15.55 -10.40 -0.73
C HIS A 49 -16.59 -11.32 -1.38
N ASP A 50 -16.68 -12.58 -0.94
CA ASP A 50 -17.62 -13.56 -1.48
C ASP A 50 -19.08 -13.09 -1.25
N THR A 51 -19.36 -12.53 -0.08
CA THR A 51 -20.71 -12.02 0.27
C THR A 51 -21.07 -10.76 -0.50
N LEU A 52 -20.10 -9.86 -0.74
CA LEU A 52 -20.31 -8.68 -1.58
C LEU A 52 -20.52 -9.08 -3.05
N SER A 53 -19.69 -9.99 -3.56
CA SER A 53 -19.72 -10.45 -4.96
C SER A 53 -20.97 -11.25 -5.30
N ALA A 54 -21.62 -11.88 -4.31
CA ALA A 54 -22.88 -12.59 -4.50
C ALA A 54 -24.10 -11.67 -4.73
N ARG A 55 -23.97 -10.35 -4.51
CA ARG A 55 -25.07 -9.40 -4.67
C ARG A 55 -25.24 -8.98 -6.13
N ALA A 56 -26.49 -8.92 -6.58
CA ALA A 56 -26.82 -8.45 -7.92
C ALA A 56 -26.46 -6.97 -8.08
N GLY A 57 -25.76 -6.65 -9.18
CA GLY A 57 -25.41 -5.27 -9.54
C GLY A 57 -24.09 -4.77 -8.96
N GLU A 58 -23.40 -5.53 -8.11
CA GLU A 58 -22.09 -5.16 -7.59
C GLU A 58 -20.97 -5.44 -8.61
N SER A 59 -20.01 -4.51 -8.73
CA SER A 59 -18.82 -4.65 -9.59
C SER A 59 -17.58 -4.81 -8.73
N VAL A 60 -17.30 -6.04 -8.28
CA VAL A 60 -16.14 -6.34 -7.42
C VAL A 60 -15.03 -6.99 -8.23
N LEU A 61 -13.81 -6.48 -8.09
CA LEU A 61 -12.62 -7.09 -8.67
C LEU A 61 -12.39 -8.48 -8.07
N THR A 62 -12.17 -9.49 -8.90
CA THR A 62 -11.85 -10.83 -8.40
C THR A 62 -10.41 -10.90 -7.89
N PRO A 63 -10.08 -11.82 -6.97
CA PRO A 63 -8.70 -12.04 -6.54
C PRO A 63 -7.76 -12.39 -7.70
N THR A 64 -8.27 -13.12 -8.69
CA THR A 64 -7.54 -13.44 -9.92
C THR A 64 -7.27 -12.19 -10.74
N ASP A 65 -8.25 -11.32 -10.96
CA ASP A 65 -8.05 -10.06 -11.69
C ASP A 65 -7.09 -9.11 -10.97
N PHE A 66 -7.12 -9.10 -9.62
CA PHE A 66 -6.16 -8.38 -8.80
C PHE A 66 -4.74 -8.90 -9.05
N ALA A 67 -4.55 -10.22 -9.02
CA ALA A 67 -3.27 -10.86 -9.30
C ALA A 67 -2.81 -10.60 -10.75
N GLU A 68 -3.68 -10.74 -11.75
CA GLU A 68 -3.34 -10.49 -13.17
C GLU A 68 -2.85 -9.04 -13.41
N ARG A 69 -3.40 -8.06 -12.67
CA ARG A 69 -2.99 -6.65 -12.83
C ARG A 69 -1.65 -6.32 -12.17
N LEU A 70 -1.32 -6.94 -11.04
CA LEU A 70 -0.17 -6.55 -10.22
C LEU A 70 0.97 -7.59 -10.23
N PHE A 71 0.63 -8.87 -10.35
CA PHE A 71 1.52 -10.02 -10.29
C PHE A 71 1.04 -11.11 -11.26
N PRO A 72 1.02 -10.85 -12.59
CA PRO A 72 0.43 -11.76 -13.56
C PRO A 72 1.02 -13.17 -13.41
N PRO A 73 0.23 -14.15 -12.91
CA PRO A 73 0.74 -15.46 -12.61
C PRO A 73 1.14 -16.19 -13.90
N PRO A 74 2.11 -17.12 -13.83
CA PRO A 74 2.33 -18.04 -14.93
C PRO A 74 1.09 -18.93 -15.11
N THR A 75 0.77 -19.29 -16.35
CA THR A 75 -0.39 -20.15 -16.66
C THR A 75 -0.23 -21.60 -16.20
N GLY A 76 0.98 -22.00 -15.79
CA GLY A 76 1.29 -23.32 -15.25
C GLY A 76 2.41 -23.27 -14.21
N SER A 77 2.62 -24.38 -13.50
CA SER A 77 3.75 -24.49 -12.58
C SER A 77 5.08 -24.50 -13.35
N LEU A 78 6.19 -24.25 -12.64
CA LEU A 78 7.54 -24.37 -13.22
C LEU A 78 7.74 -25.73 -13.92
N ALA A 79 7.27 -26.81 -13.30
CA ALA A 79 7.37 -28.15 -13.85
C ALA A 79 6.52 -28.31 -15.13
N ASP A 80 5.33 -27.71 -15.19
CA ASP A 80 4.49 -27.74 -16.38
C ASP A 80 5.16 -27.00 -17.55
N ILE A 81 5.72 -25.81 -17.28
CA ILE A 81 6.42 -25.00 -18.28
C ILE A 81 7.68 -25.72 -18.77
N GLN A 82 8.42 -26.37 -17.88
CA GLN A 82 9.57 -27.21 -18.26
C GLN A 82 9.14 -28.37 -19.16
N ARG A 83 8.04 -29.07 -18.85
CA ARG A 83 7.52 -30.13 -19.73
C ARG A 83 7.10 -29.58 -21.10
N GLN A 84 6.52 -28.39 -21.17
CA GLN A 84 6.18 -27.74 -22.45
C GLN A 84 7.42 -27.38 -23.25
N PHE A 85 8.47 -26.84 -22.60
CA PHE A 85 9.76 -26.61 -23.23
C PHE A 85 10.36 -27.90 -23.79
N GLU A 86 10.36 -28.99 -23.01
CA GLU A 86 10.85 -30.29 -23.44
C GLU A 86 10.07 -30.87 -24.63
N ALA A 87 8.75 -30.70 -24.63
CA ALA A 87 7.92 -31.06 -25.78
C ALA A 87 8.27 -30.24 -27.03
N ALA A 88 8.47 -28.93 -26.89
CA ALA A 88 8.90 -28.05 -27.98
C ALA A 88 10.29 -28.44 -28.52
N ARG A 89 11.22 -28.81 -27.63
CA ARG A 89 12.53 -29.34 -27.97
C ARG A 89 12.44 -30.66 -28.74
N GLY A 90 11.53 -31.56 -28.33
CA GLY A 90 11.20 -32.75 -29.11
C GLY A 90 10.73 -32.42 -30.53
N GLN A 91 9.82 -31.45 -30.69
CA GLN A 91 9.37 -31.00 -32.01
C GLN A 91 10.52 -30.46 -32.87
N PHE A 92 11.49 -29.75 -32.28
CA PHE A 92 12.68 -29.29 -32.98
C PHE A 92 13.52 -30.45 -33.51
N TYR A 93 13.80 -31.46 -32.69
CA TYR A 93 14.59 -32.63 -33.11
C TYR A 93 13.86 -33.53 -34.11
N GLU A 94 12.52 -33.54 -34.10
CA GLU A 94 11.68 -34.18 -35.12
C GLU A 94 11.55 -33.34 -36.42
N ALA A 95 12.34 -32.27 -36.56
CA ALA A 95 12.32 -31.33 -37.68
C ALA A 95 10.97 -30.62 -37.93
N ARG A 96 10.10 -30.55 -36.91
CA ARG A 96 8.81 -29.84 -36.95
C ARG A 96 8.98 -28.38 -36.52
N TYR A 97 9.84 -27.65 -37.21
CA TYR A 97 10.30 -26.33 -36.79
C TYR A 97 9.19 -25.29 -36.64
N THR A 98 8.16 -25.29 -37.48
CA THR A 98 7.03 -24.35 -37.33
C THR A 98 6.26 -24.56 -36.01
N ARG A 99 6.02 -25.81 -35.63
CA ARG A 99 5.35 -26.14 -34.36
C ARG A 99 6.26 -25.84 -33.17
N ALA A 100 7.54 -26.17 -33.29
CA ALA A 100 8.53 -25.83 -32.27
C ALA A 100 8.58 -24.32 -32.04
N ALA A 101 8.63 -23.50 -33.11
CA ALA A 101 8.70 -22.05 -32.99
C ALA A 101 7.47 -21.43 -32.30
N GLN A 102 6.28 -21.97 -32.59
CA GLN A 102 5.04 -21.55 -31.92
C GLN A 102 5.07 -21.94 -30.44
N ALA A 103 5.37 -23.20 -30.13
CA ALA A 103 5.42 -23.70 -28.76
C ALA A 103 6.48 -22.96 -27.91
N LEU A 104 7.63 -22.63 -28.48
CA LEU A 104 8.67 -21.85 -27.81
C LEU A 104 8.22 -20.41 -27.52
N GLY A 105 7.44 -19.80 -28.40
CA GLY A 105 6.80 -18.50 -28.13
C GLY A 105 5.87 -18.55 -26.93
N GLU A 106 5.00 -19.55 -26.87
CA GLU A 106 4.08 -19.78 -25.75
C GLU A 106 4.83 -20.07 -24.43
N VAL A 107 5.96 -20.79 -24.50
CA VAL A 107 6.85 -21.00 -23.34
C VAL A 107 7.46 -19.67 -22.89
N LEU A 108 7.97 -18.84 -23.80
CA LEU A 108 8.58 -17.55 -23.46
C LEU A 108 7.60 -16.61 -22.74
N GLU A 109 6.35 -16.55 -23.19
CA GLU A 109 5.29 -15.75 -22.55
C GLU A 109 5.00 -16.19 -21.11
N GLN A 110 5.21 -17.47 -20.79
CA GLN A 110 5.05 -18.01 -19.45
C GLN A 110 6.31 -17.83 -18.59
N VAL A 111 7.49 -18.00 -19.18
CA VAL A 111 8.78 -17.85 -18.49
C VAL A 111 8.95 -16.45 -17.94
N VAL A 112 8.50 -15.42 -18.66
CA VAL A 112 8.58 -14.02 -18.18
C VAL A 112 7.69 -13.73 -16.96
N ARG A 113 6.72 -14.60 -16.66
CA ARG A 113 5.82 -14.52 -15.50
C ARG A 113 6.30 -15.34 -14.31
N LEU A 114 7.29 -16.21 -14.49
CA LEU A 114 7.89 -16.97 -13.39
C LEU A 114 8.55 -16.02 -12.36
N PRO A 115 8.67 -16.42 -11.08
CA PRO A 115 9.46 -15.68 -10.12
C PRO A 115 10.89 -15.44 -10.62
N VAL A 116 11.42 -14.25 -10.37
CA VAL A 116 12.80 -13.89 -10.76
C VAL A 116 13.83 -14.74 -10.01
N GLY A 117 14.97 -15.00 -10.66
CA GLY A 117 16.04 -15.83 -10.11
C GLY A 117 16.72 -16.68 -11.17
N GLU A 118 17.75 -17.40 -10.74
CA GLU A 118 18.61 -18.20 -11.61
C GLU A 118 17.83 -19.27 -12.40
N THR A 119 16.87 -19.94 -11.76
CA THR A 119 16.05 -20.97 -12.41
C THR A 119 15.23 -20.42 -13.57
N ARG A 120 14.60 -19.25 -13.39
CA ARG A 120 13.88 -18.57 -14.48
C ARG A 120 14.84 -18.12 -15.56
N TRP A 121 15.98 -17.54 -15.19
CA TRP A 121 16.98 -17.06 -16.15
C TRP A 121 17.53 -18.18 -17.03
N LYS A 122 17.86 -19.34 -16.44
CA LYS A 122 18.33 -20.50 -17.19
C LYS A 122 17.29 -20.96 -18.23
N LEU A 123 16.04 -21.13 -17.81
CA LEU A 123 14.97 -21.53 -18.73
C LEU A 123 14.72 -20.47 -19.82
N PHE A 124 14.82 -19.19 -19.49
CA PHE A 124 14.74 -18.09 -20.45
C PHE A 124 15.84 -18.19 -21.51
N VAL A 125 17.09 -18.40 -21.11
CA VAL A 125 18.22 -18.57 -22.02
C VAL A 125 18.04 -19.81 -22.89
N ASP A 126 17.75 -20.97 -22.29
CA ASP A 126 17.56 -22.23 -23.02
C ASP A 126 16.45 -22.11 -24.07
N THR A 127 15.35 -21.43 -23.74
CA THR A 127 14.22 -21.20 -24.65
C THR A 127 14.60 -20.26 -25.79
N TRP A 128 15.28 -19.14 -25.52
CA TRP A 128 15.71 -18.21 -26.58
C TRP A 128 16.76 -18.82 -27.51
N LEU A 129 17.70 -19.60 -27.00
CA LEU A 129 18.69 -20.26 -27.84
C LEU A 129 18.04 -21.29 -28.76
N LEU A 130 17.11 -22.11 -28.24
CA LEU A 130 16.37 -23.06 -29.05
C LEU A 130 15.44 -22.36 -30.05
N GLN A 131 14.84 -21.22 -29.68
CA GLN A 131 14.07 -20.40 -30.60
C GLN A 131 14.97 -19.86 -31.73
N GLY A 132 16.16 -19.35 -31.42
CA GLY A 132 17.13 -18.91 -32.41
C GLY A 132 17.53 -20.02 -33.37
N MET A 133 17.79 -21.23 -32.88
CA MET A 133 18.07 -22.40 -33.70
C MET A 133 16.89 -22.79 -34.59
N THR A 134 15.69 -22.77 -34.05
CA THR A 134 14.45 -23.10 -34.77
C THR A 134 14.18 -22.10 -35.90
N GLN A 135 14.37 -20.80 -35.67
CA GLN A 135 14.22 -19.78 -36.70
C GLN A 135 15.27 -19.92 -37.81
N ARG A 136 16.52 -20.27 -37.48
CA ARG A 136 17.55 -20.59 -38.47
C ARG A 136 17.16 -21.76 -39.37
N ALA A 137 16.61 -22.83 -38.79
CA ALA A 137 16.15 -23.98 -39.55
C ALA A 137 14.97 -23.63 -40.50
N LEU A 138 14.18 -22.61 -40.16
CA LEU A 138 13.12 -22.05 -41.02
C LEU A 138 13.64 -21.04 -42.07
N GLY A 139 14.94 -20.77 -42.13
CA GLY A 139 15.53 -19.75 -43.01
C GLY A 139 15.32 -18.30 -42.54
N ARG A 140 14.78 -18.11 -41.33
CA ARG A 140 14.46 -16.82 -40.72
C ARG A 140 15.65 -16.30 -39.93
N VAL A 141 16.68 -15.85 -40.64
CA VAL A 141 17.98 -15.47 -40.05
C VAL A 141 17.86 -14.27 -39.13
N LYS A 142 17.05 -13.27 -39.50
CA LYS A 142 16.87 -12.05 -38.69
C LYS A 142 16.23 -12.38 -37.34
N GLU A 143 15.16 -13.16 -37.35
CA GLU A 143 14.45 -13.59 -36.15
C GLU A 143 15.33 -14.49 -35.25
N SER A 144 16.24 -15.25 -35.86
CA SER A 144 17.26 -16.00 -35.13
C SER A 144 18.27 -15.07 -34.44
N ASP A 145 18.76 -14.06 -35.14
CA ASP A 145 19.69 -13.09 -34.60
C ASP A 145 19.04 -12.30 -33.45
N ASP A 146 17.78 -11.88 -33.62
CA ASP A 146 16.98 -11.22 -32.56
C ASP A 146 16.83 -12.13 -31.33
N ALA A 147 16.59 -13.43 -31.52
CA ALA A 147 16.53 -14.41 -30.41
C ALA A 147 17.86 -14.53 -29.66
N PHE A 148 18.99 -14.57 -30.37
CA PHE A 148 20.32 -14.60 -29.75
C PHE A 148 20.67 -13.29 -29.04
N LEU A 149 20.26 -12.15 -29.59
CA LEU A 149 20.46 -10.84 -28.97
C LEU A 149 19.69 -10.71 -27.64
N ASN A 150 18.54 -11.39 -27.49
CA ASN A 150 17.80 -11.42 -26.23
C ASN A 150 18.59 -12.07 -25.08
N VAL A 151 19.53 -12.97 -25.37
CA VAL A 151 20.48 -13.54 -24.39
C VAL A 151 21.65 -12.60 -24.16
N LEU A 152 22.31 -12.17 -25.26
CA LEU A 152 23.54 -11.38 -25.21
C LEU A 152 23.37 -10.00 -24.56
N ARG A 153 22.17 -9.40 -24.60
CA ARG A 153 21.91 -8.07 -24.03
C ARG A 153 22.09 -8.00 -22.51
N LEU A 154 21.87 -9.10 -21.80
CA LEU A 154 22.08 -9.20 -20.34
C LEU A 154 23.24 -10.12 -19.96
N ASP A 155 23.70 -10.96 -20.90
CA ASP A 155 24.89 -11.80 -20.74
C ASP A 155 25.83 -11.68 -21.94
N ALA A 156 26.57 -10.57 -21.98
CA ALA A 156 27.49 -10.27 -23.08
C ALA A 156 28.69 -11.23 -23.18
N GLN A 157 28.92 -12.05 -22.15
CA GLN A 157 30.00 -13.03 -22.11
C GLN A 157 29.53 -14.45 -22.42
N TYR A 158 28.23 -14.65 -22.65
CA TYR A 158 27.67 -15.95 -22.98
C TYR A 158 28.37 -16.56 -24.20
N GLN A 159 28.68 -17.85 -24.10
CA GLN A 159 29.31 -18.62 -25.17
C GLN A 159 28.46 -19.85 -25.46
N LEU A 160 28.20 -20.07 -26.75
CA LEU A 160 27.53 -21.28 -27.20
C LEU A 160 28.46 -22.49 -27.05
N ASP A 161 27.91 -23.54 -26.45
CA ASP A 161 28.62 -24.80 -26.23
C ASP A 161 28.98 -25.49 -27.57
N PRO A 162 30.26 -25.80 -27.83
CA PRO A 162 30.67 -26.52 -29.03
C PRO A 162 30.00 -27.87 -29.24
N ASP A 163 29.55 -28.54 -28.18
CA ASP A 163 28.95 -29.88 -28.24
C ASP A 163 27.50 -29.83 -28.75
N TYR A 164 26.82 -28.69 -28.56
CA TYR A 164 25.42 -28.51 -28.94
C TYR A 164 25.22 -27.61 -30.17
N TYR A 165 26.20 -26.78 -30.53
CA TYR A 165 26.07 -25.76 -31.58
C TYR A 165 27.14 -25.88 -32.68
N THR A 166 26.68 -25.86 -33.94
CA THR A 166 27.55 -25.96 -35.12
C THR A 166 28.54 -24.79 -35.22
N PRO A 167 29.74 -24.97 -35.83
CA PRO A 167 30.72 -23.90 -35.97
C PRO A 167 30.17 -22.64 -36.64
N SER A 168 29.31 -22.77 -37.65
CA SER A 168 28.68 -21.64 -38.34
C SER A 168 27.75 -20.85 -37.43
N THR A 169 26.95 -21.54 -36.61
CA THR A 169 26.06 -20.90 -35.62
C THR A 169 26.87 -20.15 -34.58
N ARG A 170 27.92 -20.77 -34.04
CA ARG A 170 28.81 -20.14 -33.06
C ARG A 170 29.51 -18.90 -33.63
N GLN A 171 30.00 -18.97 -34.87
CA GLN A 171 30.57 -17.82 -35.56
C GLN A 171 29.56 -16.66 -35.74
N ALA A 172 28.31 -16.97 -36.09
CA ALA A 172 27.24 -15.99 -36.21
C ALA A 172 26.90 -15.36 -34.84
N PHE A 173 26.76 -16.16 -33.79
CA PHE A 173 26.52 -15.69 -32.43
C PHE A 173 27.66 -14.80 -31.93
N ASP A 174 28.92 -15.19 -32.17
CA ASP A 174 30.10 -14.39 -31.84
C ASP A 174 30.16 -13.07 -32.62
N LYS A 175 29.67 -13.06 -33.86
CA LYS A 175 29.55 -11.82 -34.65
C LYS A 175 28.55 -10.87 -33.98
N LEU A 176 27.36 -11.35 -33.62
CA LEU A 176 26.35 -10.55 -32.90
C LEU A 176 26.89 -10.01 -31.57
N ARG A 177 27.61 -10.84 -30.81
CA ARG A 177 28.26 -10.42 -29.55
C ARG A 177 29.22 -9.26 -29.76
N ARG A 178 30.06 -9.31 -30.80
CA ARG A 178 31.00 -8.22 -31.14
C ARG A 178 30.29 -6.96 -31.62
N GLU A 179 29.21 -7.10 -32.39
CA GLU A 179 28.40 -5.98 -32.85
C GLU A 179 27.70 -5.29 -31.68
N LEU A 180 27.09 -6.06 -30.77
CA LEU A 180 26.45 -5.55 -29.57
C LEU A 180 27.43 -4.85 -28.64
N ALA A 181 28.66 -5.37 -28.51
CA ALA A 181 29.71 -4.74 -27.70
C ALA A 181 30.13 -3.35 -28.22
N ARG A 182 29.95 -3.09 -29.53
CA ARG A 182 30.23 -1.80 -30.18
C ARG A 182 29.00 -0.91 -30.29
N ALA A 183 27.81 -1.46 -30.05
CA ALA A 183 26.57 -0.71 -30.12
C ALA A 183 26.55 0.39 -29.04
N ARG A 184 25.86 1.49 -29.34
CA ARG A 184 25.63 2.54 -28.36
C ARG A 184 24.87 1.95 -27.17
N LYS A 185 25.37 2.19 -25.96
CA LYS A 185 24.69 1.83 -24.73
C LYS A 185 23.97 3.03 -24.13
N VAL A 186 22.99 2.74 -23.29
CA VAL A 186 22.22 3.70 -22.52
C VAL A 186 22.53 3.47 -21.04
N ARG A 187 22.68 4.56 -20.28
CA ARG A 187 22.85 4.50 -18.83
C ARG A 187 21.50 4.24 -18.17
N LEU A 188 21.33 3.08 -17.56
CA LEU A 188 20.17 2.75 -16.74
C LEU A 188 20.49 3.04 -15.27
N SER A 189 19.74 3.96 -14.65
CA SER A 189 19.87 4.27 -13.22
C SER A 189 18.64 3.74 -12.47
N VAL A 190 18.83 2.78 -11.58
CA VAL A 190 17.76 2.16 -10.78
C VAL A 190 17.92 2.56 -9.31
N LYS A 191 16.91 3.23 -8.76
CA LYS A 191 16.81 3.62 -7.36
C LYS A 191 15.59 2.99 -6.71
N SER A 192 15.65 2.77 -5.40
CA SER A 192 14.51 2.28 -4.63
C SER A 192 14.40 2.94 -3.27
N THR A 193 13.19 2.97 -2.72
CA THR A 193 12.93 3.39 -1.33
C THR A 193 13.57 2.45 -0.31
N VAL A 194 13.78 1.18 -0.66
CA VAL A 194 14.51 0.20 0.16
C VAL A 194 15.93 0.03 -0.38
N LEU A 195 16.92 0.27 0.47
CA LEU A 195 18.34 0.19 0.13
C LEU A 195 18.82 -1.26 -0.05
N SER A 196 19.84 -1.44 -0.90
CA SER A 196 20.46 -2.75 -1.17
C SER A 196 19.43 -3.78 -1.59
N SER A 197 18.48 -3.39 -2.44
CA SER A 197 17.48 -4.27 -3.04
C SER A 197 18.05 -4.89 -4.30
N GLU A 198 17.91 -6.20 -4.46
CA GLU A 198 18.40 -6.91 -5.63
C GLU A 198 17.60 -6.50 -6.87
N VAL A 199 18.31 -6.18 -7.96
CA VAL A 199 17.74 -5.71 -9.21
C VAL A 199 17.80 -6.84 -10.23
N PHE A 200 16.64 -7.17 -10.79
CA PHE A 200 16.50 -8.16 -11.86
C PHE A 200 16.05 -7.49 -13.15
N LEU A 201 16.77 -7.77 -14.24
CA LEU A 201 16.36 -7.43 -15.60
C LEU A 201 16.05 -8.74 -16.35
N ASP A 202 14.84 -8.84 -16.90
CA ASP A 202 14.31 -10.04 -17.58
C ASP A 202 14.43 -11.35 -16.76
N GLY A 203 14.54 -11.22 -15.44
CA GLY A 203 14.73 -12.33 -14.51
C GLY A 203 16.18 -12.66 -14.15
N ARG A 204 17.17 -12.00 -14.78
CA ARG A 204 18.60 -12.09 -14.41
C ARG A 204 18.95 -11.08 -13.33
N SER A 205 19.64 -11.51 -12.28
CA SER A 205 20.21 -10.59 -11.29
C SER A 205 21.34 -9.76 -11.92
N VAL A 206 21.27 -8.44 -11.78
CA VAL A 206 22.24 -7.49 -12.37
C VAL A 206 22.95 -6.61 -11.33
N GLY A 207 22.60 -6.73 -10.06
CA GLY A 207 23.20 -5.96 -8.97
C GLY A 207 22.19 -5.58 -7.89
N GLN A 208 22.51 -4.55 -7.11
CA GLN A 208 21.65 -4.05 -6.03
C GLN A 208 21.50 -2.54 -6.09
N THR A 209 20.38 -2.00 -5.60
CA THR A 209 20.12 -0.56 -5.57
C THR A 209 20.97 0.17 -4.51
N PRO A 210 21.37 1.44 -4.77
CA PRO A 210 21.28 2.14 -6.06
C PRO A 210 22.21 1.53 -7.11
N LEU A 211 21.69 1.31 -8.33
CA LEU A 211 22.42 0.66 -9.42
C LEU A 211 22.50 1.58 -10.62
N THR A 212 23.69 1.71 -11.19
CA THR A 212 23.89 2.33 -12.50
C THR A 212 24.61 1.33 -13.39
N LEU A 213 24.00 0.96 -14.52
CA LEU A 213 24.63 0.08 -15.51
C LEU A 213 24.41 0.57 -16.94
N GLU A 214 25.30 0.18 -17.84
CA GLU A 214 25.14 0.45 -19.26
C GLU A 214 24.55 -0.76 -19.98
N VAL A 215 23.39 -0.59 -20.60
CA VAL A 215 22.71 -1.64 -21.35
C VAL A 215 22.45 -1.21 -22.80
N PRO A 216 22.37 -2.16 -23.75
CA PRO A 216 21.86 -1.86 -25.08
C PRO A 216 20.43 -1.28 -25.00
N PRO A 217 20.04 -0.37 -25.92
CA PRO A 217 18.67 0.10 -26.00
C PRO A 217 17.71 -1.06 -26.29
N GLY A 218 16.52 -1.01 -25.72
CA GLY A 218 15.53 -2.08 -25.84
C GLY A 218 14.52 -2.08 -24.72
N THR A 219 13.56 -3.00 -24.77
CA THR A 219 12.54 -3.17 -23.74
C THR A 219 13.01 -4.21 -22.73
N TYR A 220 12.97 -3.87 -21.44
CA TYR A 220 13.37 -4.76 -20.35
C TYR A 220 12.22 -4.91 -19.35
N ALA A 221 12.12 -6.09 -18.74
CA ALA A 221 11.30 -6.30 -17.56
C ALA A 221 12.13 -6.06 -16.29
N LEU A 222 11.73 -5.11 -15.45
CA LEU A 222 12.36 -4.80 -14.16
C LEU A 222 11.57 -5.40 -13.00
N THR A 223 12.29 -6.08 -12.11
CA THR A 223 11.78 -6.50 -10.80
C THR A 223 12.84 -6.22 -9.74
N LEU A 224 12.44 -5.68 -8.60
CA LEU A 224 13.29 -5.54 -7.41
C LEU A 224 12.84 -6.53 -6.35
N LYS A 225 13.81 -7.05 -5.58
CA LYS A 225 13.56 -7.96 -4.47
C LYS A 225 14.38 -7.60 -3.24
N LYS A 226 13.78 -7.66 -2.06
CA LYS A 226 14.48 -7.57 -0.77
C LYS A 226 13.81 -8.51 0.24
N GLY A 227 14.46 -9.62 0.57
CA GLY A 227 13.81 -10.67 1.38
C GLY A 227 12.55 -11.20 0.68
N ASP A 228 11.42 -11.11 1.37
CA ASP A 228 10.09 -11.50 0.85
C ASP A 228 9.41 -10.39 0.02
N ALA A 229 9.89 -9.14 0.11
CA ALA A 229 9.32 -8.01 -0.62
C ALA A 229 9.72 -8.06 -2.11
N VAL A 230 8.74 -8.05 -3.01
CA VAL A 230 8.91 -8.07 -4.46
C VAL A 230 8.14 -6.91 -5.08
N SER A 231 8.79 -6.15 -5.97
CA SER A 231 8.14 -5.06 -6.70
C SER A 231 7.16 -5.61 -7.76
N PHE A 232 6.20 -4.80 -8.20
CA PHE A 232 5.40 -5.13 -9.39
C PHE A 232 6.32 -5.32 -10.61
N PRO A 233 6.12 -6.37 -11.42
CA PRO A 233 6.86 -6.54 -12.66
C PRO A 233 6.45 -5.42 -13.62
N ARG A 234 7.43 -4.67 -14.12
CA ARG A 234 7.18 -3.58 -15.06
C ARG A 234 8.04 -3.74 -16.30
N GLN A 235 7.44 -3.54 -17.46
CA GLN A 235 8.17 -3.39 -18.70
C GLN A 235 8.43 -1.91 -18.97
N PHE A 236 9.63 -1.60 -19.44
CA PHE A 236 10.00 -0.24 -19.76
C PHE A 236 11.01 -0.23 -20.91
N SER A 237 11.00 0.84 -21.71
CA SER A 237 11.92 1.02 -22.82
C SER A 237 13.15 1.81 -22.34
N VAL A 238 14.32 1.24 -22.56
CA VAL A 238 15.61 1.90 -22.33
C VAL A 238 16.06 2.54 -23.64
N GLN A 239 16.17 3.86 -23.63
CA GLN A 239 16.50 4.67 -24.80
C GLN A 239 17.12 6.01 -24.37
N GLY A 240 17.69 6.74 -25.33
CA GLY A 240 18.34 8.02 -25.07
C GLY A 240 19.75 7.88 -24.51
N GLU A 241 20.15 8.81 -23.63
CA GLU A 241 21.46 8.78 -22.97
C GLU A 241 21.37 8.14 -21.58
N GLU A 242 20.34 8.53 -20.81
CA GLU A 242 20.06 8.00 -19.49
C GLU A 242 18.57 7.69 -19.32
N THR A 243 18.27 6.56 -18.69
CA THR A 243 16.91 6.15 -18.31
C THR A 243 16.88 5.97 -16.79
N PRO A 244 16.36 6.96 -16.03
CA PRO A 244 16.19 6.81 -14.59
C PRO A 244 14.90 6.05 -14.27
N VAL A 245 14.99 5.11 -13.33
CA VAL A 245 13.86 4.34 -12.82
C VAL A 245 13.87 4.38 -11.29
N HIS A 246 12.76 4.80 -10.71
CA HIS A 246 12.55 4.79 -9.27
C HIS A 246 11.42 3.80 -8.93
N VAL A 247 11.71 2.90 -7.99
CA VAL A 247 10.76 1.87 -7.55
C VAL A 247 10.53 1.99 -6.05
N ASP A 248 9.29 2.23 -5.67
CA ASP A 248 8.89 2.30 -4.27
C ASP A 248 8.66 0.88 -3.71
N LEU A 249 9.75 0.18 -3.41
CA LEU A 249 9.69 -1.20 -2.95
C LEU A 249 9.04 -1.33 -1.56
N ALA A 250 9.12 -0.30 -0.72
CA ALA A 250 8.45 -0.29 0.58
C ALA A 250 6.92 -0.39 0.43
N TYR A 251 6.35 0.33 -0.56
CA TYR A 251 4.94 0.25 -0.89
C TYR A 251 4.60 -1.02 -1.68
N GLU A 252 5.28 -1.26 -2.81
CA GLU A 252 4.92 -2.36 -3.71
C GLU A 252 5.14 -3.72 -3.07
N GLY A 253 6.23 -3.88 -2.33
CA GLY A 253 6.55 -5.11 -1.61
C GLY A 253 5.66 -5.39 -0.40
N ALA A 254 4.85 -4.41 0.03
CA ALA A 254 3.82 -4.62 1.04
C ALA A 254 2.53 -5.23 0.44
N VAL A 255 2.36 -5.21 -0.88
CA VAL A 255 1.16 -5.76 -1.53
C VAL A 255 1.35 -7.25 -1.81
N SER A 256 0.42 -8.08 -1.37
CA SER A 256 0.36 -9.51 -1.69
C SER A 256 -0.97 -9.86 -2.34
N ALA A 257 -0.94 -10.78 -3.31
CA ALA A 257 -2.14 -11.39 -3.88
C ALA A 257 -2.53 -12.71 -3.18
N THR A 258 -1.64 -13.29 -2.39
CA THR A 258 -1.82 -14.61 -1.76
C THR A 258 -1.72 -14.52 -0.23
N PRO A 259 -2.53 -15.33 0.51
CA PRO A 259 -3.59 -16.22 0.04
C PRO A 259 -4.86 -15.46 -0.44
N PHE A 260 -4.96 -14.17 -0.14
CA PHE A 260 -5.97 -13.23 -0.65
C PHE A 260 -5.34 -11.83 -0.77
N PRO A 261 -5.83 -10.93 -1.66
CA PRO A 261 -5.39 -9.54 -1.74
C PRO A 261 -5.20 -8.87 -0.37
N CYS A 262 -3.98 -8.45 -0.09
CA CYS A 262 -3.58 -7.91 1.20
C CYS A 262 -2.50 -6.83 1.06
N LEU A 263 -2.56 -5.85 1.96
CA LEU A 263 -1.56 -4.82 2.16
C LEU A 263 -0.93 -4.98 3.55
N ALA A 264 0.35 -5.34 3.57
CA ALA A 264 1.10 -5.51 4.80
C ALA A 264 1.31 -4.16 5.49
N THR A 265 0.89 -4.06 6.75
CA THR A 265 1.14 -2.86 7.58
C THR A 265 1.88 -3.29 8.84
N PRO A 266 3.12 -2.79 9.08
CA PRO A 266 3.96 -3.28 10.18
C PRO A 266 3.56 -2.80 11.59
N GLU A 267 2.64 -1.82 11.72
CA GLU A 267 2.17 -1.30 13.00
C GLU A 267 0.68 -0.94 12.95
N GLU A 268 0.01 -0.91 14.13
CA GLU A 268 -1.39 -0.48 14.37
C GLU A 268 -1.66 1.02 14.08
N GLY A 269 -0.88 1.64 13.20
CA GLY A 269 -1.06 3.01 12.71
C GLY A 269 -1.93 3.03 11.46
N GLY A 270 -3.26 3.03 11.65
CA GLY A 270 -4.24 2.85 10.57
C GLY A 270 -4.16 3.83 9.39
N GLU A 271 -3.63 5.05 9.57
CA GLU A 271 -3.65 6.09 8.52
C GLU A 271 -2.72 5.82 7.34
N GLN A 272 -1.52 5.27 7.56
CA GLN A 272 -0.57 4.98 6.46
C GLN A 272 -1.11 3.86 5.56
N GLY A 273 -1.74 2.83 6.14
CA GLY A 273 -2.39 1.75 5.41
C GLY A 273 -3.51 2.23 4.48
N LEU A 274 -4.30 3.23 4.90
CA LEU A 274 -5.37 3.79 4.07
C LEU A 274 -4.82 4.55 2.86
N SER A 275 -3.75 5.34 3.02
CA SER A 275 -3.12 6.05 1.89
C SER A 275 -2.55 5.10 0.83
N HIS A 276 -1.92 4.01 1.29
CA HIS A 276 -1.44 2.94 0.41
C HIS A 276 -2.60 2.20 -0.27
N ALA A 277 -3.71 1.97 0.42
CA ALA A 277 -4.90 1.36 -0.18
C ALA A 277 -5.53 2.24 -1.28
N VAL A 278 -5.58 3.57 -1.09
CA VAL A 278 -6.02 4.52 -2.14
C VAL A 278 -5.09 4.45 -3.34
N ARG A 279 -3.77 4.50 -3.12
CA ARG A 279 -2.77 4.37 -4.20
C ARG A 279 -2.92 3.06 -4.95
N LEU A 280 -3.19 1.96 -4.24
CA LEU A 280 -3.43 0.64 -4.81
C LEU A 280 -4.70 0.61 -5.65
N GLY A 281 -5.77 1.26 -5.18
CA GLY A 281 -7.00 1.45 -5.95
C GLY A 281 -6.76 2.16 -7.28
N GLY A 282 -5.91 3.19 -7.28
CA GLY A 282 -5.49 3.90 -8.50
C GLY A 282 -4.73 2.99 -9.47
N THR A 283 -3.77 2.20 -8.97
CA THR A 283 -3.05 1.21 -9.80
C THR A 283 -3.97 0.14 -10.36
N LEU A 284 -4.98 -0.28 -9.59
CA LEU A 284 -5.97 -1.26 -10.01
C LEU A 284 -7.01 -0.66 -10.95
N GLY A 285 -7.19 0.66 -11.04
CA GLY A 285 -8.25 1.27 -11.84
C GLY A 285 -9.65 0.96 -11.30
N VAL A 286 -9.80 0.98 -9.97
CA VAL A 286 -11.09 0.87 -9.27
C VAL A 286 -11.49 2.24 -8.70
N GLU A 287 -12.79 2.43 -8.46
CA GLU A 287 -13.34 3.70 -7.95
C GLU A 287 -13.38 3.71 -6.41
N GLU A 288 -13.61 2.54 -5.81
CA GLU A 288 -13.63 2.36 -4.36
C GLU A 288 -12.75 1.18 -3.92
N VAL A 289 -12.12 1.31 -2.76
CA VAL A 289 -11.37 0.23 -2.12
C VAL A 289 -11.97 -0.04 -0.75
N ILE A 290 -12.30 -1.29 -0.48
CA ILE A 290 -12.78 -1.78 0.81
C ILE A 290 -11.60 -2.42 1.51
N VAL A 291 -11.11 -1.75 2.55
CA VAL A 291 -10.02 -2.21 3.40
C VAL A 291 -10.59 -2.95 4.60
N VAL A 292 -10.24 -4.22 4.74
CA VAL A 292 -10.65 -5.08 5.84
C VAL A 292 -9.52 -5.20 6.85
N ARG A 293 -9.81 -4.96 8.13
CA ARG A 293 -8.84 -5.05 9.24
C ARG A 293 -9.39 -5.95 10.34
N LEU A 294 -8.48 -6.68 10.98
CA LEU A 294 -8.75 -7.36 12.24
C LEU A 294 -8.09 -6.56 13.34
N GLU A 295 -8.91 -5.95 14.19
CA GLU A 295 -8.46 -5.07 15.26
C GLU A 295 -8.80 -5.67 16.62
N GLY A 296 -7.94 -5.51 17.60
CA GLY A 296 -8.19 -5.97 18.96
C GLY A 296 -6.93 -6.39 19.69
N ALA A 297 -6.92 -6.13 21.00
CA ALA A 297 -5.80 -6.47 21.86
C ALA A 297 -5.44 -7.97 21.76
N SER A 298 -4.16 -8.30 21.97
CA SER A 298 -3.62 -9.67 21.92
C SER A 298 -4.36 -10.67 22.83
N ASN A 299 -5.07 -10.20 23.87
CA ASN A 299 -5.92 -11.00 24.76
C ASN A 299 -7.40 -10.51 24.83
N GLY A 300 -7.85 -9.74 23.84
CA GLY A 300 -9.20 -9.15 23.78
C GLY A 300 -10.08 -9.73 22.68
N PRO A 301 -11.36 -9.33 22.62
CA PRO A 301 -12.22 -9.69 21.51
C PRO A 301 -11.73 -9.02 20.22
N LYS A 302 -11.54 -9.82 19.16
CA LYS A 302 -11.21 -9.30 17.83
C LYS A 302 -12.43 -8.66 17.19
N TRP A 303 -12.21 -7.56 16.49
CA TRP A 303 -13.17 -6.82 15.70
C TRP A 303 -12.79 -6.96 14.23
N LEU A 304 -13.78 -7.28 13.39
CA LEU A 304 -13.63 -7.16 11.96
C LEU A 304 -14.17 -5.79 11.56
N ALA A 305 -13.28 -4.92 11.08
CA ALA A 305 -13.62 -3.60 10.57
C ALA A 305 -13.46 -3.57 9.05
N ALA A 306 -14.40 -2.91 8.36
CA ALA A 306 -14.33 -2.63 6.93
C ALA A 306 -14.44 -1.12 6.69
N THR A 307 -13.44 -0.57 6.02
CA THR A 307 -13.38 0.85 5.64
C THR A 307 -13.50 1.00 4.13
N VAL A 308 -14.46 1.78 3.67
CA VAL A 308 -14.65 2.13 2.26
C VAL A 308 -13.94 3.44 1.96
N LEU A 309 -13.01 3.39 1.02
CA LEU A 309 -12.22 4.53 0.56
C LEU A 309 -12.61 4.88 -0.88
N ASN A 310 -12.82 6.16 -1.14
CA ASN A 310 -12.91 6.67 -2.51
C ASN A 310 -11.51 6.87 -3.08
N VAL A 311 -11.24 6.32 -4.26
CA VAL A 311 -9.89 6.36 -4.87
C VAL A 311 -9.56 7.75 -5.43
N GLU A 312 -10.53 8.46 -5.99
CA GLU A 312 -10.33 9.77 -6.61
C GLU A 312 -10.02 10.86 -5.57
N GLY A 313 -10.78 10.89 -4.48
CA GLY A 313 -10.66 11.88 -3.41
C GLY A 313 -9.85 11.42 -2.19
N GLY A 314 -9.47 10.14 -2.11
CA GLY A 314 -8.73 9.57 -0.99
C GLY A 314 -9.49 9.56 0.35
N GLN A 315 -10.78 9.85 0.32
CA GLN A 315 -11.60 10.11 1.50
C GLN A 315 -12.33 8.85 1.98
N LYS A 316 -12.40 8.71 3.31
CA LYS A 316 -13.13 7.64 3.99
C LYS A 316 -14.63 7.87 3.84
N LEU A 317 -15.29 7.05 3.03
CA LEU A 317 -16.74 7.15 2.79
C LEU A 317 -17.53 6.54 3.94
N ARG A 318 -17.12 5.35 4.39
CA ARG A 318 -17.84 4.57 5.41
C ARG A 318 -16.85 3.72 6.18
N GLU A 319 -17.13 3.49 7.45
CA GLU A 319 -16.40 2.54 8.28
C GLU A 319 -17.36 1.92 9.27
N GLY A 320 -17.35 0.59 9.30
CA GLY A 320 -18.17 -0.19 10.20
C GLY A 320 -17.47 -1.48 10.57
N GLY A 321 -17.86 -2.05 11.70
CA GLY A 321 -17.29 -3.30 12.15
C GLY A 321 -18.18 -4.03 13.14
N PHE A 322 -17.85 -5.28 13.42
CA PHE A 322 -18.53 -6.08 14.43
C PHE A 322 -17.53 -6.95 15.17
N LYS A 323 -17.93 -7.36 16.38
CA LYS A 323 -17.13 -8.21 17.24
C LYS A 323 -17.18 -9.66 16.73
N THR A 324 -16.02 -10.23 16.43
CA THR A 324 -15.93 -11.64 16.02
C THR A 324 -16.05 -12.56 17.24
N ARG A 325 -16.63 -13.75 17.04
CA ARG A 325 -16.71 -14.79 18.06
C ARG A 325 -15.79 -15.94 17.64
N GLY A 326 -14.50 -15.83 17.96
CA GLY A 326 -13.49 -16.81 17.53
C GLY A 326 -12.85 -16.45 16.20
N LEU A 327 -12.49 -17.48 15.42
CA LEU A 327 -11.76 -17.34 14.15
C LEU A 327 -12.66 -16.90 12.98
N ASP A 328 -13.97 -17.16 13.07
CA ASP A 328 -14.93 -16.94 11.99
C ASP A 328 -15.92 -15.81 12.31
N ALA A 329 -16.27 -15.05 11.28
CA ALA A 329 -17.31 -14.04 11.32
C ALA A 329 -18.70 -14.68 11.20
N PRO A 330 -19.67 -14.35 12.08
CA PRO A 330 -21.06 -14.80 11.89
C PRO A 330 -21.63 -14.28 10.56
N THR A 331 -22.24 -15.15 9.76
CA THR A 331 -22.76 -14.82 8.43
C THR A 331 -23.76 -13.65 8.44
N GLU A 332 -24.60 -13.57 9.48
CA GLU A 332 -25.56 -12.47 9.65
C GLU A 332 -24.89 -11.11 9.93
N SER A 333 -23.81 -11.11 10.73
CA SER A 333 -23.06 -9.88 11.02
C SER A 333 -22.27 -9.43 9.79
N LEU A 334 -21.76 -10.38 9.01
CA LEU A 334 -21.05 -10.11 7.78
C LEU A 334 -21.98 -9.59 6.68
N SER A 335 -23.17 -10.17 6.50
CA SER A 335 -24.17 -9.63 5.56
C SER A 335 -24.65 -8.23 5.95
N ALA A 336 -24.86 -7.98 7.24
CA ALA A 336 -25.18 -6.66 7.77
C ALA A 336 -24.05 -5.64 7.52
N LEU A 337 -22.78 -6.05 7.68
CA LEU A 337 -21.63 -5.20 7.36
C LEU A 337 -21.59 -4.87 5.87
N VAL A 338 -21.84 -5.85 5.00
CA VAL A 338 -21.93 -5.62 3.54
C VAL A 338 -23.08 -4.68 3.20
N ASP A 339 -24.25 -4.81 3.83
CA ASP A 339 -25.36 -3.85 3.67
C ASP A 339 -24.95 -2.43 4.05
N PHE A 340 -24.25 -2.28 5.18
CA PHE A 340 -23.81 -0.99 5.65
C PHE A 340 -22.77 -0.36 4.71
N ILE A 341 -21.72 -1.07 4.30
CA ILE A 341 -20.66 -0.50 3.45
C ILE A 341 -21.15 -0.16 2.03
N THR A 342 -22.17 -0.88 1.53
CA THR A 342 -22.76 -0.64 0.21
C THR A 342 -23.84 0.46 0.22
N THR A 343 -24.71 0.47 1.23
CA THR A 343 -25.89 1.36 1.26
C THR A 343 -25.80 2.52 2.25
N GLY A 344 -24.90 2.44 3.23
CA GLY A 344 -24.81 3.38 4.35
C GLY A 344 -25.93 3.25 5.38
N LYS A 345 -26.86 2.28 5.25
CA LYS A 345 -27.94 2.07 6.22
C LYS A 345 -27.40 1.39 7.47
N GLU A 346 -27.64 2.00 8.63
CA GLU A 346 -27.27 1.42 9.93
C GLU A 346 -27.96 0.08 10.13
N GLN A 347 -27.22 -0.89 10.69
CA GLN A 347 -27.69 -2.25 10.95
C GLN A 347 -27.45 -2.57 12.42
N PRO A 348 -28.37 -3.29 13.12
CA PRO A 348 -28.25 -3.55 14.56
C PRO A 348 -26.97 -4.30 14.96
N SER A 349 -26.44 -5.10 14.03
CA SER A 349 -25.27 -5.97 14.25
C SER A 349 -23.93 -5.29 13.91
N VAL A 350 -23.94 -4.04 13.43
CA VAL A 350 -22.75 -3.32 12.94
C VAL A 350 -22.55 -2.06 13.78
N VAL A 351 -21.35 -1.90 14.34
CA VAL A 351 -20.94 -0.67 14.98
C VAL A 351 -20.36 0.26 13.92
N VAL A 352 -20.90 1.47 13.83
CA VAL A 352 -20.49 2.49 12.86
C VAL A 352 -19.51 3.47 13.52
N ALA A 353 -18.39 3.76 12.86
CA ALA A 353 -17.49 4.81 13.31
C ALA A 353 -18.13 6.18 13.03
N GLN A 354 -18.42 6.95 14.07
CA GLN A 354 -18.99 8.30 13.94
C GLN A 354 -17.87 9.35 14.05
N PRO A 355 -17.95 10.50 13.35
CA PRO A 355 -16.89 11.52 13.38
C PRO A 355 -16.53 12.06 14.78
N ASN A 356 -17.45 11.95 15.75
CA ASN A 356 -17.29 12.44 17.12
C ASN A 356 -17.07 11.32 18.16
N LEU A 357 -17.10 10.04 17.75
CA LEU A 357 -16.83 8.89 18.63
C LEU A 357 -15.72 8.05 18.01
N GLN A 358 -14.60 7.92 18.71
CA GLN A 358 -13.60 6.90 18.37
C GLN A 358 -14.28 5.53 18.34
N PRO A 359 -14.12 4.76 17.25
CA PRO A 359 -14.67 3.42 17.21
C PRO A 359 -14.06 2.56 18.33
N PRO A 360 -14.82 1.59 18.87
CA PRO A 360 -14.40 0.84 20.06
C PRO A 360 -13.11 0.02 19.88
N TRP A 361 -12.63 -0.15 18.65
CA TRP A 361 -11.37 -0.80 18.32
C TRP A 361 -10.15 0.15 18.29
N GLU A 362 -10.35 1.47 18.28
CA GLU A 362 -9.29 2.49 18.36
C GLU A 362 -9.04 3.01 19.80
N ALA A 363 -9.83 2.56 20.78
CA ALA A 363 -9.72 3.06 22.16
C ALA A 363 -8.45 2.50 22.87
N PRO A 364 -7.58 3.36 23.44
CA PRO A 364 -6.45 2.89 24.25
C PRO A 364 -6.94 2.08 25.46
N LEU A 365 -6.23 1.01 25.78
CA LEU A 365 -6.47 0.14 26.93
C LEU A 365 -6.35 0.93 28.26
N THR A 366 -7.43 1.56 28.72
CA THR A 366 -7.55 1.94 30.14
C THR A 366 -8.09 0.75 30.92
N PRO A 367 -7.45 0.32 32.03
CA PRO A 367 -8.04 -0.67 32.91
C PRO A 367 -9.35 -0.12 33.48
N THR A 368 -10.46 -0.81 33.19
CA THR A 368 -11.79 -0.46 33.69
C THR A 368 -11.83 -0.62 35.21
N VAL A 369 -11.69 0.48 35.95
CA VAL A 369 -12.20 0.52 37.33
C VAL A 369 -13.68 0.83 37.23
N SER A 370 -14.51 -0.13 37.63
CA SER A 370 -15.95 0.05 37.80
C SER A 370 -16.22 1.23 38.73
N ALA A 371 -16.87 2.27 38.22
CA ALA A 371 -17.46 3.32 39.05
C ALA A 371 -18.96 3.07 39.19
N THR A 372 -19.38 2.81 40.42
CA THR A 372 -20.77 2.80 40.85
C THR A 372 -21.38 4.19 40.65
N GLU A 373 -22.57 4.27 40.06
CA GLU A 373 -23.36 5.50 39.96
C GLU A 373 -23.65 6.09 41.35
N PRO A 374 -23.70 7.43 41.47
CA PRO A 374 -24.61 8.07 42.40
C PRO A 374 -25.60 8.98 41.69
N VAL A 375 -26.87 8.79 42.03
CA VAL A 375 -27.96 9.75 41.85
C VAL A 375 -27.79 10.87 42.87
N ALA A 376 -27.84 12.13 42.44
CA ALA A 376 -28.60 13.24 43.07
C ALA A 376 -28.22 14.63 42.50
N SER A 377 -29.14 15.56 42.70
CA SER A 377 -29.37 16.83 42.01
C SER A 377 -28.63 18.08 42.53
N GLY A 378 -28.11 18.91 41.59
CA GLY A 378 -27.74 20.35 41.71
C GLY A 378 -26.27 20.64 42.07
N PRO A 379 -25.55 21.65 41.49
CA PRO A 379 -26.00 22.97 41.01
C PRO A 379 -25.79 23.20 39.49
N SER A 380 -26.11 24.41 38.99
CA SER A 380 -26.15 24.74 37.54
C SER A 380 -24.89 24.28 36.79
N ALA A 381 -25.08 23.37 35.83
CA ALA A 381 -24.05 22.67 35.06
C ALA A 381 -22.95 23.57 34.48
N THR A 382 -23.26 24.84 34.19
CA THR A 382 -22.33 25.80 33.58
C THR A 382 -21.16 26.20 34.48
N ARG A 383 -21.33 26.22 35.80
CA ARG A 383 -20.26 26.63 36.73
C ARG A 383 -19.29 25.49 37.02
N VAL A 384 -19.77 24.25 37.08
CA VAL A 384 -18.92 23.05 37.15
C VAL A 384 -18.05 22.96 35.89
N VAL A 385 -18.64 23.19 34.71
CA VAL A 385 -17.90 23.25 33.44
C VAL A 385 -16.84 24.36 33.45
N SER A 386 -17.11 25.53 34.05
CA SER A 386 -16.11 26.61 34.17
C SER A 386 -14.88 26.20 35.01
N TYR A 387 -15.08 25.51 36.14
CA TYR A 387 -13.96 25.06 36.98
C TYR A 387 -13.17 23.93 36.34
N VAL A 388 -13.86 22.99 35.67
CA VAL A 388 -13.20 21.90 34.94
C VAL A 388 -12.35 22.45 33.80
N THR A 389 -12.89 23.38 33.00
CA THR A 389 -12.14 24.00 31.88
C THR A 389 -10.97 24.85 32.35
N LEU A 390 -11.11 25.61 33.44
CA LEU A 390 -9.99 26.32 34.08
C LEU A 390 -8.93 25.35 34.63
N GLY A 391 -9.34 24.27 35.29
CA GLY A 391 -8.43 23.25 35.82
C GLY A 391 -7.62 22.54 34.73
N VAL A 392 -8.27 22.17 33.63
CA VAL A 392 -7.61 21.61 32.44
C VAL A 392 -6.61 22.59 31.84
N GLY A 393 -6.96 23.88 31.77
CA GLY A 393 -6.06 24.93 31.30
C GLY A 393 -4.78 25.06 32.14
N VAL A 394 -4.91 25.06 33.47
CA VAL A 394 -3.76 25.13 34.40
C VAL A 394 -2.90 23.86 34.31
N ALA A 395 -3.51 22.68 34.24
CA ALA A 395 -2.79 21.43 34.10
C ALA A 395 -2.01 21.34 32.78
N ALA A 396 -2.60 21.81 31.67
CA ALA A 396 -1.93 21.88 30.38
C ALA A 396 -0.72 22.85 30.39
N LEU A 397 -0.80 23.97 31.13
CA LEU A 397 0.34 24.86 31.34
C LEU A 397 1.46 24.21 32.16
N ALA A 398 1.12 23.47 33.22
CA ALA A 398 2.10 22.73 34.01
C ALA A 398 2.82 21.67 33.16
N ALA A 399 2.06 20.93 32.34
CA ALA A 399 2.62 19.96 31.39
C ALA A 399 3.53 20.63 30.36
N ALA A 400 3.14 21.80 29.81
CA ALA A 400 3.98 22.56 28.89
C ALA A 400 5.31 23.00 29.56
N GLY A 401 5.28 23.38 30.83
CA GLY A 401 6.47 23.67 31.63
C GLY A 401 7.39 22.46 31.79
N GLY A 402 6.84 21.28 32.09
CA GLY A 402 7.60 20.04 32.19
C GLY A 402 8.26 19.62 30.87
N VAL A 403 7.52 19.72 29.76
CA VAL A 403 8.04 19.43 28.42
C VAL A 403 9.17 20.40 28.06
N ARG A 404 9.01 21.70 28.36
CA ARG A 404 10.05 22.72 28.14
C ARG A 404 11.34 22.40 28.88
N LEU A 405 11.25 22.07 30.17
CA LEU A 405 12.42 21.73 30.98
C LEU A 405 13.15 20.50 30.43
N SER A 406 12.41 19.48 29.98
CA SER A 406 13.02 18.31 29.36
C SER A 406 13.67 18.62 28.00
N ALA A 407 13.07 19.52 27.22
CA ALA A 407 13.61 19.94 25.93
C ALA A 407 14.89 20.78 26.09
N GLU A 408 15.01 21.58 27.16
CA GLU A 408 16.24 22.32 27.48
C GLU A 408 17.40 21.37 27.81
N GLN A 409 17.14 20.24 28.47
CA GLN A 409 18.18 19.22 28.75
C GLN A 409 18.69 18.57 27.47
N GLU A 410 17.79 18.13 26.59
CA GLU A 410 18.13 17.50 25.31
C GLU A 410 18.77 18.49 24.33
N TRP A 411 18.36 19.75 24.36
CA TRP A 411 19.00 20.80 23.58
C TRP A 411 20.44 21.06 24.04
N ALA A 412 20.68 21.07 25.35
CA ALA A 412 22.02 21.23 25.91
C ALA A 412 22.93 20.04 25.58
N GLU A 413 22.37 18.84 25.46
CA GLU A 413 23.08 17.64 25.01
C GLU A 413 23.43 17.70 23.51
N LEU A 414 22.48 18.14 22.68
CA LEU A 414 22.70 18.37 21.25
C LEU A 414 23.84 19.38 21.02
N GLN A 415 23.87 20.48 21.77
CA GLN A 415 24.91 21.50 21.67
C GLN A 415 26.28 21.04 22.18
N ARG A 416 26.34 20.07 23.10
CA ARG A 416 27.61 19.64 23.70
C ARG A 416 28.40 18.65 22.84
N GLY A 417 27.77 17.91 21.94
CA GLY A 417 28.46 16.81 21.25
C GLY A 417 28.01 16.48 19.84
N HIS A 418 26.93 17.09 19.34
CA HIS A 418 26.26 16.62 18.11
C HIS A 418 26.10 17.71 17.04
N LEU A 419 26.62 18.92 17.27
CA LEU A 419 26.61 20.01 16.28
C LEU A 419 28.04 20.24 15.75
N ASN A 420 28.17 20.30 14.42
CA ASN A 420 29.40 20.72 13.77
C ASN A 420 29.58 22.26 13.81
N GLU A 421 30.69 22.76 13.27
CA GLU A 421 31.03 24.20 13.24
C GLU A 421 29.97 25.07 12.55
N ASN A 422 29.15 24.48 11.67
CA ASN A 422 28.06 25.15 10.97
C ASN A 422 26.71 25.06 11.72
N GLY A 423 26.70 24.53 12.95
CA GLY A 423 25.50 24.37 13.78
C GLY A 423 24.52 23.31 13.25
N ARG A 424 25.01 22.30 12.53
CA ARG A 424 24.20 21.21 11.97
C ARG A 424 24.69 19.85 12.48
N VAL A 425 23.77 18.90 12.54
CA VAL A 425 24.09 17.49 12.81
C VAL A 425 24.59 16.83 11.52
N GLU A 426 25.69 16.08 11.60
CA GLU A 426 26.25 15.36 10.46
C GLU A 426 25.39 14.15 10.07
N ALA A 427 25.52 13.70 8.81
CA ALA A 427 24.61 12.69 8.25
C ALA A 427 24.80 11.29 8.88
N ASP A 428 26.00 11.00 9.36
CA ASP A 428 26.42 9.77 10.01
C ASP A 428 26.18 9.76 11.53
N ASP A 429 25.94 10.90 12.16
CA ASP A 429 25.59 10.99 13.59
C ASP A 429 24.11 10.60 13.83
N VAL A 430 23.90 9.31 14.10
CA VAL A 430 22.58 8.73 14.37
C VAL A 430 21.96 9.32 15.64
N THR A 431 22.75 9.54 16.68
CA THR A 431 22.28 10.04 17.99
C THR A 431 21.84 11.49 17.89
N GLY A 432 22.64 12.35 17.23
CA GLY A 432 22.27 13.74 16.98
C GLY A 432 20.97 13.87 16.17
N ARG A 433 20.75 13.00 15.17
CA ARG A 433 19.50 12.99 14.39
C ARG A 433 18.29 12.55 15.21
N GLN A 434 18.47 11.61 16.14
CA GLN A 434 17.41 11.21 17.07
C GLN A 434 17.02 12.35 18.01
N LEU A 435 18.01 13.06 18.58
CA LEU A 435 17.80 14.24 19.43
C LEU A 435 17.04 15.36 18.69
N VAL A 436 17.43 15.67 17.44
CA VAL A 436 16.70 16.66 16.61
C VAL A 436 15.25 16.24 16.35
N GLY A 437 15.02 14.96 16.05
CA GLY A 437 13.68 14.40 15.87
C GLY A 437 12.83 14.41 17.15
N GLN A 438 13.44 14.22 18.32
CA GLN A 438 12.77 14.32 19.62
C GLN A 438 12.41 15.78 19.95
N LEU A 439 13.34 16.71 19.77
CA LEU A 439 13.15 18.15 19.99
C LEU A 439 12.07 18.73 19.07
N SER A 440 12.02 18.32 17.80
CA SER A 440 10.97 18.73 16.85
C SER A 440 9.57 18.29 17.30
N ARG A 441 9.43 17.03 17.73
CA ARG A 441 8.16 16.49 18.27
C ARG A 441 7.75 17.18 19.57
N LYS A 442 8.69 17.41 20.49
CA LYS A 442 8.43 18.16 21.73
C LYS A 442 8.04 19.61 21.46
N GLY A 443 8.62 20.24 20.44
CA GLY A 443 8.25 21.59 19.99
C GLY A 443 6.80 21.67 19.48
N GLN A 444 6.38 20.70 18.67
CA GLN A 444 4.98 20.59 18.21
C GLN A 444 4.02 20.36 19.39
N LEU A 445 4.38 19.46 20.30
CA LEU A 445 3.58 19.16 21.50
C LEU A 445 3.45 20.38 22.42
N LEU A 446 4.55 21.10 22.68
CA LEU A 446 4.56 22.31 23.49
C LEU A 446 3.70 23.42 22.87
N THR A 447 3.75 23.58 21.55
CA THR A 447 2.89 24.52 20.82
C THR A 447 1.41 24.15 20.97
N GLY A 448 1.08 22.87 20.83
CA GLY A 448 -0.29 22.37 21.04
C GLY A 448 -0.81 22.60 22.46
N LEU A 449 0.01 22.30 23.49
CA LEU A 449 -0.36 22.53 24.89
C LEU A 449 -0.57 24.02 25.22
N LEU A 450 0.27 24.91 24.68
CA LEU A 450 0.11 26.36 24.88
C LEU A 450 -1.15 26.91 24.21
N ILE A 451 -1.43 26.51 22.96
CA ILE A 451 -2.65 26.92 22.25
C ILE A 451 -3.90 26.37 22.97
N GLY A 452 -3.88 25.08 23.34
CA GLY A 452 -4.98 24.44 24.05
C GLY A 452 -5.25 25.04 25.43
N SER A 453 -4.19 25.34 26.19
CA SER A 453 -4.33 25.98 27.51
C SER A 453 -4.89 27.40 27.42
N GLY A 454 -4.45 28.20 26.43
CA GLY A 454 -5.00 29.54 26.21
C GLY A 454 -6.48 29.52 25.87
N ALA A 455 -6.91 28.61 25.00
CA ALA A 455 -8.32 28.42 24.66
C ALA A 455 -9.15 27.94 25.87
N ALA A 456 -8.64 26.98 26.65
CA ALA A 456 -9.33 26.45 27.82
C ALA A 456 -9.48 27.49 28.94
N LEU A 457 -8.43 28.27 29.22
CA LEU A 457 -8.45 29.34 30.22
C LEU A 457 -9.40 30.47 29.81
N ALA A 458 -9.36 30.89 28.55
CA ALA A 458 -10.26 31.93 28.04
C ALA A 458 -11.73 31.47 28.12
N THR A 459 -12.02 30.24 27.70
CA THR A 459 -13.38 29.67 27.75
C THR A 459 -13.87 29.52 29.19
N GLY A 460 -13.02 29.00 30.09
CA GLY A 460 -13.35 28.85 31.50
C GLY A 460 -13.58 30.19 32.20
N ALA A 461 -12.78 31.21 31.91
CA ALA A 461 -12.95 32.56 32.45
C ALA A 461 -14.25 33.23 31.98
N VAL A 462 -14.59 33.09 30.69
CA VAL A 462 -15.86 33.59 30.14
C VAL A 462 -17.05 32.90 30.81
N LEU A 463 -17.02 31.58 30.94
CA LEU A 463 -18.09 30.83 31.59
C LEU A 463 -18.21 31.16 33.08
N PHE A 464 -17.09 31.44 33.76
CA PHE A 464 -17.08 31.87 35.17
C PHE A 464 -17.72 33.25 35.37
N LEU A 465 -17.43 34.21 34.48
CA LEU A 465 -17.99 35.57 34.55
C LEU A 465 -19.48 35.64 34.19
N VAL A 466 -19.94 34.75 33.31
CA VAL A 466 -21.34 34.71 32.84
C VAL A 466 -22.24 33.90 33.78
N SER A 467 -21.69 33.13 34.73
CA SER A 467 -22.48 32.24 35.58
C SER A 467 -22.81 32.81 36.98
N PRO A 468 -24.07 32.67 37.45
CA PRO A 468 -24.53 33.25 38.71
C PRO A 468 -23.80 32.69 39.94
N SER A 469 -23.59 33.53 40.96
CA SER A 469 -22.80 33.22 42.16
C SER A 469 -23.51 32.24 43.12
N PRO A 470 -22.93 31.06 43.43
CA PRO A 470 -23.39 30.12 44.43
C PRO A 470 -22.98 30.59 45.83
N ARG A 471 -23.74 30.14 46.83
CA ARG A 471 -23.57 30.51 48.25
C ARG A 471 -22.39 29.82 48.96
N SER A 472 -21.67 28.92 48.29
CA SER A 472 -20.47 28.24 48.81
C SER A 472 -19.62 27.67 47.67
N ALA A 473 -18.29 27.67 47.84
CA ALA A 473 -17.34 27.14 46.86
C ALA A 473 -17.14 25.63 47.04
N PRO A 474 -17.22 24.81 45.97
CA PRO A 474 -16.91 23.38 46.06
C PRO A 474 -15.39 23.17 46.21
N ALA A 475 -15.00 22.19 47.04
CA ALA A 475 -13.61 21.79 47.19
C ALA A 475 -13.20 20.95 45.97
N VAL A 476 -12.26 21.47 45.17
CA VAL A 476 -11.67 20.77 44.02
C VAL A 476 -10.16 20.79 44.18
N SER A 477 -9.53 19.64 44.07
CA SER A 477 -8.08 19.46 44.05
C SER A 477 -7.66 18.88 42.70
N VAL A 478 -6.55 19.38 42.17
CA VAL A 478 -5.99 18.97 40.89
C VAL A 478 -4.59 18.44 41.16
N ASP A 479 -4.35 17.21 40.75
CA ASP A 479 -3.05 16.57 40.83
C ASP A 479 -2.49 16.38 39.42
N VAL A 480 -1.20 16.63 39.24
CA VAL A 480 -0.55 16.59 37.92
C VAL A 480 0.68 15.72 38.04
N THR A 481 0.74 14.69 37.21
CA THR A 481 1.88 13.76 37.13
C THR A 481 2.50 13.85 35.75
N ALA A 482 3.82 14.00 35.69
CA ALA A 482 4.57 14.06 34.43
C ALA A 482 5.68 13.00 34.44
N GLY A 483 5.75 12.24 33.36
CA GLY A 483 6.79 11.23 33.15
C GLY A 483 7.27 11.15 31.70
N PRO A 484 8.25 10.27 31.40
CA PRO A 484 8.89 10.18 30.09
C PRO A 484 7.93 9.79 28.94
N GLY A 485 6.80 9.16 29.27
CA GLY A 485 5.76 8.72 28.33
C GLY A 485 4.56 9.66 28.19
N GLY A 486 4.55 10.82 28.86
CA GLY A 486 3.44 11.77 28.81
C GLY A 486 3.12 12.42 30.16
N ALA A 487 2.20 13.38 30.14
CA ALA A 487 1.67 14.04 31.33
C ALA A 487 0.19 13.71 31.51
N GLY A 488 -0.21 13.40 32.74
CA GLY A 488 -1.59 13.17 33.15
C GLY A 488 -2.01 14.14 34.24
N ALA A 489 -3.27 14.55 34.23
CA ALA A 489 -3.86 15.33 35.30
C ALA A 489 -5.11 14.62 35.81
N SER A 490 -5.24 14.54 37.13
CA SER A 490 -6.45 14.05 37.79
C SER A 490 -7.09 15.19 38.55
N LEU A 491 -8.41 15.31 38.45
CA LEU A 491 -9.20 16.33 39.13
C LEU A 491 -10.15 15.60 40.05
N SER A 492 -10.05 15.87 41.36
CA SER A 492 -10.92 15.29 42.37
C SER A 492 -11.65 16.40 43.12
N GLY A 493 -12.96 16.30 43.22
CA GLY A 493 -13.79 17.26 43.93
C GLY A 493 -15.07 16.64 44.43
N THR A 494 -15.69 17.27 45.42
CA THR A 494 -17.06 16.96 45.84
C THR A 494 -18.00 17.81 45.00
N PHE A 495 -18.73 17.17 44.08
CA PHE A 495 -19.63 17.83 43.13
C PHE A 495 -21.07 17.84 43.63
#